data_AF-A0A8J6LR50-F1
#
_entry.id   AF-A0A8J6LR50-F1
#
_cell.length_a   1.000
_cell.length_b   1.000
_cell.length_c   1.000
_cell.angle_alpha   90.00
_cell.angle_beta   90.00
_cell.angle_gamma   90.00
#
_symmetry.space_group_name_H-M   'P 1'
#
loop_
_entity.id
_entity.type
_entity.pdbx_description
1 polymer ?
#
loop_
_entity_poly.entity_id
_entity_poly.type
_entity_poly.pdbx_seq_one_letter_code
_entity_poly.pdbx_strand_id
1 'polypeptide(L)'
;MHPFLRRQQLDYTIFIVEQDGDGPFNRAMLMNVGFKEALKSRNFDCFIFHDIDLLPEDDRNLYTCPPGQPRHMSVAVDIFKYR
;
A
#
# COMPACT_ATOMS: atom_id res chain seq x y z
N MET A 1 -4.33 1.10 10.37
CA MET A 1 -3.03 1.37 9.69
C MET A 1 -2.04 2.21 10.51
N HIS A 2 -2.33 3.46 10.90
CA HIS A 2 -1.30 4.30 11.55
C HIS A 2 -0.58 3.70 12.78
N PRO A 3 -1.26 3.07 13.76
CA PRO A 3 -0.56 2.43 14.88
C PRO A 3 0.38 1.30 14.45
N PHE A 4 -0.05 0.47 13.49
CA PHE A 4 0.72 -0.63 12.91
C PHE A 4 2.00 -0.10 12.22
N LEU A 5 1.88 0.89 11.34
CA LEU A 5 3.04 1.47 10.63
C LEU A 5 4.01 2.18 11.60
N ARG A 6 3.49 2.85 12.65
CA ARG A 6 4.34 3.50 13.66
C ARG A 6 5.13 2.50 14.50
N ARG A 7 4.55 1.33 14.85
CA ARG A 7 5.27 0.27 15.58
C ARG A 7 6.43 -0.30 14.76
N GLN A 8 6.35 -0.24 13.43
CA GLN A 8 7.43 -0.64 12.52
C GLN A 8 8.49 0.46 12.32
N GLN A 9 8.37 1.61 12.99
CA GLN A 9 9.33 2.72 12.95
C GLN A 9 9.61 3.25 11.53
N LEU A 10 8.58 3.27 10.68
CA LEU A 10 8.68 3.72 9.30
C LEU A 10 8.53 5.24 9.18
N ASP A 11 9.32 5.85 8.29
CA ASP A 11 9.03 7.17 7.74
C ASP A 11 8.08 7.04 6.54
N TYR A 12 6.78 7.15 6.80
CA TYR A 12 5.76 6.90 5.79
C TYR A 12 4.85 8.12 5.59
N THR A 13 4.22 8.15 4.41
CA THR A 13 3.15 9.08 4.06
C THR A 13 2.03 8.27 3.43
N ILE A 14 0.78 8.52 3.82
CA ILE A 14 -0.39 7.86 3.21
C ILE A 14 -0.93 8.76 2.11
N PHE A 15 -1.01 8.22 0.90
CA PHE A 15 -1.69 8.86 -0.22
C PHE A 15 -2.98 8.09 -0.51
N ILE A 16 -4.11 8.79 -0.46
CA ILE A 16 -5.40 8.28 -0.94
C ILE A 16 -5.58 8.88 -2.33
N VAL A 17 -5.66 8.03 -3.35
CA VAL A 17 -5.81 8.45 -4.74
C VAL A 17 -7.22 8.12 -5.17
N GLU A 18 -8.04 9.15 -5.34
CA GLU A 18 -9.44 9.05 -5.70
C GLU A 18 -9.61 9.16 -7.23
N GLN A 19 -10.44 8.29 -7.80
CA GLN A 19 -10.89 8.43 -9.18
C GLN A 19 -12.15 9.27 -9.20
N ASP A 20 -12.08 10.43 -9.83
CA ASP A 20 -13.25 11.28 -10.06
C ASP A 20 -14.03 10.86 -11.32
N GLY A 21 -15.34 11.13 -11.32
CA GLY A 21 -16.27 10.83 -12.40
C GLY A 21 -16.91 9.44 -12.37
N ASP A 22 -17.87 9.23 -13.28
CA ASP A 22 -18.74 8.02 -13.30
C ASP A 22 -18.19 6.88 -14.19
N GLY A 23 -16.94 6.99 -14.63
CA GLY A 23 -16.29 5.97 -15.44
C GLY A 23 -15.96 4.70 -14.65
N PRO A 24 -15.66 3.56 -15.32
CA PRO A 24 -15.24 2.35 -14.64
C PRO A 24 -14.01 2.57 -13.76
N PHE A 25 -14.03 2.04 -12.55
CA PHE A 25 -12.91 2.14 -11.62
C PHE A 25 -11.66 1.45 -12.18
N ASN A 26 -10.54 2.17 -12.25
CA ASN A 26 -9.27 1.66 -12.74
C ASN A 26 -8.19 1.69 -11.64
N ARG A 27 -8.20 0.64 -10.82
CA ARG A 27 -7.27 0.46 -9.70
C ARG A 27 -5.79 0.64 -10.08
N ALA A 28 -5.35 0.01 -11.17
CA ALA A 28 -3.95 0.03 -11.59
C ALA A 28 -3.52 1.43 -12.06
N MET A 29 -4.41 2.17 -12.73
CA MET A 29 -4.16 3.56 -13.10
C MET A 29 -3.95 4.44 -11.86
N LEU A 30 -4.78 4.29 -10.83
CA LEU A 30 -4.65 5.07 -9.60
C LEU A 30 -3.35 4.77 -8.84
N MET A 31 -2.89 3.52 -8.85
CA MET A 31 -1.57 3.15 -8.32
C MET A 31 -0.44 3.90 -9.04
N ASN A 32 -0.48 3.94 -10.38
CA ASN A 32 0.50 4.67 -11.19
C ASN A 32 0.46 6.18 -10.95
N VAL A 33 -0.75 6.76 -10.83
CA VAL A 33 -0.93 8.18 -10.49
C VAL A 33 -0.37 8.46 -9.11
N GLY A 34 -0.70 7.64 -8.10
CA GLY A 34 -0.18 7.76 -6.74
C GLY A 34 1.34 7.73 -6.68
N PHE A 35 1.98 6.81 -7.40
CA PHE A 35 3.44 6.75 -7.52
C PHE A 35 4.02 8.07 -8.05
N LYS A 36 3.45 8.62 -9.14
CA LYS A 36 3.94 9.86 -9.76
C LYS A 36 3.69 11.09 -8.87
N GLU A 37 2.51 11.21 -8.25
CA GLU A 37 2.18 12.35 -7.40
C GLU A 37 2.98 12.32 -6.09
N ALA A 38 3.20 11.15 -5.49
CA ALA A 38 4.04 11.01 -4.30
C ALA A 38 5.46 11.53 -4.55
N LEU A 39 6.06 11.19 -5.70
CA LEU A 39 7.39 11.65 -6.08
C LEU A 39 7.50 13.18 -6.28
N LYS A 40 6.38 13.89 -6.50
CA LYS A 40 6.38 15.36 -6.50
C LYS A 40 6.46 15.95 -5.10
N SER A 41 6.00 15.22 -4.07
CA SER A 41 6.01 15.67 -2.68
C SER A 41 7.35 15.44 -1.99
N ARG A 42 7.94 14.25 -2.15
CA ARG A 42 9.28 13.91 -1.64
C ARG A 42 9.86 12.74 -2.43
N ASN A 43 11.17 12.53 -2.32
CA ASN A 43 11.79 11.32 -2.82
C ASN A 43 11.48 10.16 -1.86
N PHE A 44 10.86 9.10 -2.37
CA PHE A 44 10.54 7.89 -1.62
C PHE A 44 11.34 6.72 -2.17
N ASP A 45 11.87 5.88 -1.29
CA ASP A 45 12.64 4.68 -1.68
C ASP A 45 11.78 3.43 -1.84
N CYS A 46 10.52 3.47 -1.36
CA CYS A 46 9.62 2.33 -1.33
C CYS A 46 8.15 2.76 -1.50
N PHE A 47 7.39 1.98 -2.25
CA PHE A 47 5.98 2.21 -2.52
C PHE A 47 5.18 0.95 -2.18
N ILE A 48 4.21 1.09 -1.29
CA ILE A 48 3.29 0.01 -0.92
C ILE A 48 1.92 0.32 -1.51
N PHE A 49 1.48 -0.48 -2.47
CA PHE A 49 0.12 -0.41 -3.01
C PHE A 49 -0.80 -1.25 -2.14
N HIS A 50 -1.85 -0.64 -1.61
CA HIS A 50 -2.66 -1.23 -0.55
C HIS A 50 -4.14 -0.89 -0.77
N ASP A 51 -5.00 -1.91 -0.70
CA ASP A 51 -6.45 -1.71 -0.81
C ASP A 51 -7.01 -1.15 0.51
N ILE A 52 -8.03 -0.30 0.43
CA ILE A 52 -8.57 0.37 1.62
C ILE A 52 -9.26 -0.58 2.61
N ASP A 53 -9.67 -1.75 2.14
CA ASP A 53 -10.43 -2.76 2.87
C ASP A 53 -9.57 -3.91 3.44
N LEU A 54 -8.25 -3.90 3.21
CA LEU A 54 -7.33 -4.87 3.81
C LEU A 54 -6.77 -4.32 5.13
N LEU A 55 -6.65 -5.17 6.15
CA LEU A 55 -5.95 -4.83 7.39
C LEU A 55 -4.99 -5.95 7.75
N PRO A 56 -3.71 -5.66 8.07
CA PRO A 56 -2.78 -6.67 8.55
C PRO A 56 -3.16 -7.12 9.96
N GLU A 57 -3.25 -8.43 10.17
CA GLU A 57 -3.56 -9.03 11.46
C GLU A 57 -2.31 -9.26 12.34
N ASP A 58 -1.12 -9.20 11.74
CA ASP A 58 0.16 -9.49 12.40
C ASP A 58 1.20 -8.39 12.12
N ASP A 59 1.74 -7.80 13.18
CA ASP A 59 2.77 -6.75 13.13
C ASP A 59 4.08 -7.23 12.48
N ARG A 60 4.30 -8.56 12.39
CA ARG A 60 5.45 -9.16 11.71
C ARG A 60 5.36 -9.06 10.18
N ASN A 61 4.22 -8.68 9.63
CA ASN A 61 4.11 -8.34 8.21
C ASN A 61 4.73 -6.95 7.96
N LEU A 62 6.03 -6.89 7.69
CA LEU A 62 6.75 -5.63 7.53
C LEU A 62 6.34 -4.90 6.24
N TYR A 63 5.91 -3.64 6.36
CA TYR A 63 5.51 -2.77 5.24
C TYR A 63 6.72 -2.02 4.67
N THR A 64 7.69 -2.81 4.21
CA THR A 64 8.96 -2.34 3.62
C THR A 64 9.23 -3.05 2.30
N CYS A 65 10.07 -2.43 1.48
CA CYS A 65 10.53 -3.01 0.21
C CYS A 65 11.86 -3.73 0.45
N PRO A 66 11.89 -5.08 0.41
CA PRO A 66 13.16 -5.81 0.47
C PRO A 66 13.96 -5.59 -0.82
N PRO A 67 15.31 -5.62 -0.77
CA PRO A 67 16.13 -5.48 -1.96
C PRO A 67 15.97 -6.70 -2.88
N GLY A 68 16.04 -6.46 -4.19
CA GLY A 68 16.17 -7.51 -5.21
C GLY A 68 14.87 -8.11 -5.74
N GLN A 69 13.72 -7.94 -5.07
CA GLN A 69 12.44 -8.46 -5.57
C GLN A 69 11.22 -7.69 -5.03
N PRO A 70 10.12 -7.63 -5.81
CA PRO A 70 8.85 -7.14 -5.30
C PRO A 70 8.32 -8.04 -4.18
N ARG A 71 7.52 -7.46 -3.27
CA ARG A 71 6.92 -8.17 -2.14
C ARG A 71 5.41 -8.19 -2.25
N HIS A 72 4.82 -9.39 -2.18
CA HIS A 72 3.39 -9.57 -1.98
C HIS A 72 3.08 -9.61 -0.48
N MET A 73 2.27 -8.69 0.03
CA MET A 73 2.02 -8.52 1.47
C MET A 73 0.76 -9.21 1.98
N SER A 74 -0.28 -9.32 1.16
CA SER A 74 -1.58 -9.93 1.47
C SER A 74 -1.63 -11.38 1.00
N VAL A 75 -0.70 -12.21 1.48
CA VAL A 75 -0.55 -13.61 1.02
C VAL A 75 -1.65 -14.54 1.51
N ALA A 76 -2.32 -14.20 2.61
CA ALA A 76 -3.39 -14.98 3.21
C ALA A 76 -4.43 -13.99 3.77
N VAL A 77 -5.66 -14.06 3.28
CA VAL A 77 -6.76 -13.14 3.63
C VAL A 77 -7.94 -13.95 4.16
N ASP A 78 -8.64 -13.40 5.16
CA ASP A 78 -9.76 -14.03 5.86
C ASP A 78 -10.91 -14.44 4.94
N ILE A 79 -11.22 -13.63 3.91
CA ILE A 79 -12.25 -13.95 2.90
C ILE A 79 -11.92 -15.23 2.11
N PHE A 80 -10.63 -15.57 1.99
CA PHE A 80 -10.15 -16.82 1.39
C PHE A 80 -9.83 -17.89 2.45
N LYS A 81 -10.18 -17.64 3.72
CA LYS A 81 -9.90 -18.52 4.87
C LYS A 81 -8.40 -18.83 5.01
N TYR A 82 -7.55 -17.86 4.67
CA TYR A 82 -6.09 -17.99 4.71
C TYR A 82 -5.54 -19.15 3.85
N ARG A 83 -6.22 -19.48 2.76
CA ARG A 83 -5.83 -20.54 1.81
C ARG A 83 -5.45 -19.99 0.45
#